data_AF-A0A369VGU7-F1
#
_entry.id   AF-A0A369VGU7-F1
#
_cell.length_a   1.000
_cell.length_b   1.000
_cell.length_c   1.000
_cell.angle_alpha   90.00
_cell.angle_beta   90.00
_cell.angle_gamma   90.00
#
_symmetry.space_group_name_H-M   'P 1'
#
loop_
_entity.id
_entity.type
_entity.pdbx_description
1 polymer ?
#
loop_
_entity_poly.entity_id
_entity_poly.type
_entity_poly.pdbx_seq_one_letter_code
_entity_poly.pdbx_strand_id
1 'polypeptide(L)' 'EQVRAVAAVLAASPAPLSLPAIEARFKGRGPWKKSLPTLLQTLEALGRAQAVATDGEVAWRG' A
#
# COMPACT_ATOMS: atom_id res chain seq x y z
N GLU A 1 -2.88 -5.84 12.94
CA GLU A 1 -1.48 -5.36 12.85
C GLU A 1 -1.07 -4.98 11.42
N GLN A 2 -1.29 -5.85 10.42
CA GLN A 2 -0.88 -5.59 9.02
C GLN A 2 -1.51 -4.34 8.38
N VAL A 3 -2.81 -4.10 8.58
CA VAL A 3 -3.49 -2.88 8.10
C VAL A 3 -2.78 -1.61 8.58
N ARG A 4 -2.41 -1.56 9.87
CA ARG A 4 -1.70 -0.43 10.47
C ARG A 4 -0.31 -0.26 9.86
N ALA A 5 0.39 -1.37 9.62
CA ALA A 5 1.72 -1.33 9.03
C ALA A 5 1.72 -0.83 7.58
N VAL A 6 0.75 -1.23 6.75
CA VAL A 6 0.59 -0.68 5.39
C VAL A 6 0.22 0.81 5.45
N ALA A 7 -0.73 1.19 6.31
CA ALA A 7 -1.10 2.59 6.48
C ALA A 7 0.10 3.46 6.90
N ALA A 8 0.96 2.97 7.79
CA ALA A 8 2.16 3.68 8.20
C ALA A 8 3.17 3.88 7.05
N VAL A 9 3.33 2.87 6.17
CA VAL A 9 4.18 3.00 4.98
C VAL A 9 3.64 4.05 4.02
N LEU A 10 2.33 4.06 3.78
CA LEU A 10 1.67 5.02 2.91
C LEU A 10 1.75 6.45 3.48
N ALA A 11 1.45 6.62 4.76
CA ALA A 11 1.48 7.93 5.44
C ALA A 11 2.89 8.51 5.55
N ALA A 12 3.93 7.68 5.63
CA ALA A 12 5.32 8.12 5.66
C ALA A 12 5.89 8.49 4.27
N SER A 13 5.17 8.20 3.18
CA SER A 13 5.64 8.48 1.83
C SER A 13 5.12 9.82 1.33
N PRO A 14 5.99 10.74 0.89
CA PRO A 14 5.56 12.02 0.29
C PRO A 14 5.01 11.86 -1.13
N ALA A 15 5.26 10.72 -1.78
CA ALA A 15 4.80 10.41 -3.13
C ALA A 15 4.00 9.10 -3.17
N PRO A 16 3.10 8.91 -4.15
CA PRO A 16 2.43 7.64 -4.37
C PRO A 16 3.43 6.50 -4.55
N LEU A 17 3.15 5.35 -3.94
CA LEU A 17 3.98 4.14 -4.03
C LEU A 17 3.33 3.12 -4.96
N SER A 18 4.10 2.61 -5.92
CA SER A 18 3.67 1.46 -6.72
C SER A 18 3.54 0.21 -5.85
N LEU A 19 2.75 -0.77 -6.30
CA LEU A 19 2.57 -2.02 -5.57
C LEU A 19 3.90 -2.72 -5.26
N PRO A 20 4.87 -2.84 -6.20
CA PRO A 20 6.19 -3.40 -5.90
C PRO A 20 6.98 -2.59 -4.86
N ALA A 21 6.86 -1.26 -4.86
CA ALA A 21 7.53 -0.41 -3.88
C ALA A 21 7.00 -0.62 -2.46
N ILE A 22 5.70 -0.89 -2.31
CA ILE A 22 5.08 -1.24 -1.03
C ILE A 22 5.52 -2.65 -0.61
N GLU A 23 5.48 -3.63 -1.52
CA GLU A 23 5.94 -5.01 -1.26
C GLU A 23 7.39 -5.05 -0.74
N ALA A 24 8.27 -4.24 -1.32
CA ALA A 24 9.68 -4.16 -0.91
C ALA A 24 9.87 -3.74 0.56
N ARG A 25 8.93 -2.97 1.14
CA ARG A 25 8.98 -2.55 2.56
C ARG A 25 8.70 -3.70 3.54
N PHE A 26 8.11 -4.80 3.05
CA PHE A 26 7.71 -5.95 3.87
C PHE A 26 8.48 -7.23 3.52
N LYS A 27 9.61 -7.11 2.82
CA LYS A 27 10.47 -8.26 2.44
C LYS A 27 10.82 -9.13 3.66
N GLY A 28 10.79 -10.45 3.48
CA GLY A 28 11.12 -11.43 4.53
C GLY A 28 10.03 -11.65 5.57
N ARG A 29 8.90 -10.92 5.48
CA ARG A 29 7.72 -11.18 6.30
C ARG A 29 6.69 -11.89 5.42
N GLY A 30 6.36 -13.14 5.74
CA GLY A 30 5.20 -13.94 5.31
C GLY A 30 4.53 -13.71 3.93
N PRO A 31 3.25 -14.10 3.77
CA PRO A 31 2.53 -13.99 2.50
C PRO A 31 2.01 -12.57 2.22
N TRP A 32 2.82 -11.54 2.46
CA TRP A 32 2.40 -10.13 2.31
C TRP A 32 1.91 -9.82 0.89
N LYS A 33 2.55 -10.38 -0.13
CA LYS A 33 2.15 -10.20 -1.53
C LYS A 33 0.70 -10.62 -1.80
N LYS A 34 0.23 -11.69 -1.16
CA LYS A 34 -1.15 -12.18 -1.33
C LYS A 34 -2.16 -11.30 -0.58
N SER A 35 -1.81 -10.83 0.62
CA SER A 35 -2.71 -10.02 1.45
C SER A 35 -2.73 -8.54 1.07
N LEU A 36 -1.66 -8.02 0.46
CA LEU A 36 -1.49 -6.59 0.22
C LEU A 36 -2.62 -5.96 -0.62
N PRO A 37 -3.10 -6.56 -1.72
CA PRO A 37 -4.24 -6.01 -2.46
C PRO A 37 -5.49 -5.83 -1.58
N THR A 38 -5.86 -6.84 -0.78
CA THR A 38 -7.01 -6.76 0.13
C THR A 38 -6.80 -5.72 1.24
N LEU A 39 -5.57 -5.58 1.76
CA LEU A 39 -5.24 -4.56 2.76
C LEU A 39 -5.38 -3.15 2.18
N LEU A 40 -4.94 -2.92 0.94
CA LEU A 40 -5.05 -1.63 0.26
C LEU A 40 -6.52 -1.27 -0.02
N GLN A 41 -7.31 -2.21 -0.52
CA GLN A 41 -8.77 -2.04 -0.67
C GLN A 41 -9.46 -1.71 0.66
N THR A 42 -9.06 -2.38 1.75
CA THR A 42 -9.60 -2.09 3.08
C THR A 42 -9.24 -0.68 3.53
N LEU A 43 -8.00 -0.25 3.31
CA LEU A 43 -7.57 1.10 3.68
C LEU A 43 -8.27 2.17 2.83
N GLU A 44 -8.53 1.89 1.55
CA GLU A 44 -9.30 2.76 0.67
C GLU A 44 -10.74 2.93 1.13
N ALA A 45 -11.41 1.82 1.45
CA ALA A 45 -12.77 1.84 2.00
C ALA A 45 -12.85 2.61 3.34
N LEU A 46 -11.74 2.66 4.09
CA LEU A 46 -11.62 3.42 5.34
C LEU A 46 -11.16 4.88 5.14
N GLY A 47 -10.92 5.32 3.90
CA GLY A 47 -10.41 6.67 3.60
C GLY A 47 -8.97 6.92 4.06
N ARG A 48 -8.16 5.87 4.21
CA ARG A 48 -6.77 5.90 4.69
C ARG A 48 -5.73 5.56 3.61
N ALA A 49 -6.21 5.28 2.41
CA ALA A 49 -5.39 5.11 1.23
C ALA A 49 -6.21 5.52 0.01
N GLN A 50 -5.54 5.88 -1.07
CA GLN A 50 -6.17 6.18 -2.35
C GLN A 50 -5.32 5.60 -3.49
N ALA A 51 -5.96 4.89 -4.41
CA ALA A 51 -5.36 4.53 -5.69
C ALA A 51 -5.26 5.76 -6.60
N VAL A 52 -4.09 5.98 -7.18
CA VAL A 52 -3.78 7.11 -8.07
C VAL A 52 -3.16 6.56 -9.35
N ALA A 53 -3.62 7.02 -10.50
CA ALA A 53 -2.99 6.71 -11.78
C ALA A 53 -1.70 7.54 -11.95
N THR A 54 -0.58 6.87 -12.17
CA THR A 54 0.74 7.47 -12.42
C THR A 54 1.38 6.80 -13.62
N ASP A 55 1.66 7.54 -14.70
CA ASP A 55 2.36 7.04 -15.91
C ASP A 55 1.84 5.69 -16.45
N GLY A 56 0.52 5.47 -16.38
CA GLY A 56 -0.13 4.24 -16.85
C GLY A 56 -0.19 3.09 -15.84
N GLU A 57 0.33 3.28 -14.62
CA GLU A 57 0.26 2.32 -13.51
C GLU A 57 -0.59 2.86 -12.36
N VAL A 58 -1.06 1.95 -11.50
CA VAL A 58 -1.74 2.31 -10.25
C VAL A 58 -0.72 2.37 -9.11
N ALA A 59 -0.62 3.53 -8.49
CA ALA A 59 0.13 3.77 -7.26
C ALA A 59 -0.82 4.08 -6.10
N TRP A 60 -0.33 3.98 -4.87
CA TRP A 60 -1.11 4.19 -3.65
C TRP A 60 -0.51 5.31 -2.82
N ARG A 61 -1.36 6.21 -2.33
CA ARG A 61 -1.00 7.24 -1.36
C ARG A 61 -1.82 7.08 -0.08
N GLY A 62 -1.26 7.53 1.04
CA GLY A 62 -1.96 7.64 2.33
C GLY A 62 -2.76 8.92 2.43
#